data_AF-A0A6A6TH27-F1
#
_entry.id   AF-A0A6A6TH27-F1
#
_cell.length_a   1.000
_cell.length_b   1.000
_cell.length_c   1.000
_cell.angle_alpha   90.00
_cell.angle_beta   90.00
_cell.angle_gamma   90.00
#
_symmetry.space_group_name_H-M   'P 1'
#
loop_
_entity.id
_entity.type
_entity.pdbx_description
1 polymer ?
#
loop_
_entity_poly.entity_id
_entity_poly.type
_entity_poly.pdbx_seq_one_letter_code
_entity_poly.pdbx_strand_id
1 'polypeptide(L)'
;MAGKKGGAAGENSKKAAGQARKAEAAASKQAAKTQQAEAAESAEWSKGSKSNAKAEAAAAKAADAARKKAEKAALAAEEEASLPSKKPGNAKKAEKKVRGGVGGGGIDAALAGVNGAPSALNASGIDNALDALDLTANSQDKVDRHPERRFKAAYAQYEERRLEEMKDEKGLRRQQRIDQIRKEFEKHPDNPFNQVNASYDTTKEDLAALKESERLKKEKRLGSPQ
;
A
#
# COMPACT_ATOMS: atom_id res chain seq x y z
N MET A 1 -17.16 69.22 -14.97
CA MET A 1 -18.14 68.27 -14.41
C MET A 1 -17.78 66.86 -14.89
N ALA A 2 -16.99 66.15 -14.10
CA ALA A 2 -16.62 64.77 -14.35
C ALA A 2 -17.67 63.83 -13.72
N GLY A 3 -17.89 62.69 -14.36
CA GLY A 3 -18.45 61.50 -13.70
C GLY A 3 -19.79 61.01 -14.25
N LYS A 4 -19.75 60.10 -15.24
CA LYS A 4 -20.52 58.82 -15.22
C LYS A 4 -20.08 57.88 -16.37
N LYS A 5 -18.95 57.20 -16.20
CA LYS A 5 -18.62 55.97 -16.95
C LYS A 5 -18.37 54.86 -15.94
N GLY A 6 -19.33 53.95 -15.77
CA GLY A 6 -19.17 52.87 -14.78
C GLY A 6 -20.20 51.73 -14.81
N GLY A 7 -21.17 51.71 -15.74
CA GLY A 7 -22.21 50.66 -15.75
C GLY A 7 -22.06 49.58 -16.83
N ALA A 8 -21.66 49.95 -18.06
CA ALA A 8 -21.88 49.09 -19.23
C ALA A 8 -20.78 48.03 -19.51
N ALA A 9 -19.60 48.14 -18.90
CA ALA A 9 -18.47 47.23 -19.18
C ALA A 9 -18.57 45.88 -18.44
N GLY A 10 -19.18 45.86 -17.24
CA GLY A 10 -19.25 44.67 -16.39
C GLY A 10 -20.34 43.66 -16.78
N GLU A 11 -21.47 44.12 -17.30
CA GLU A 11 -22.59 43.25 -17.70
C GLU A 11 -22.31 42.52 -19.02
N ASN A 12 -21.65 43.17 -19.98
CA ASN A 12 -21.25 42.55 -21.24
C ASN A 12 -20.14 41.48 -21.02
N SER A 13 -19.20 41.73 -20.10
CA SER A 13 -18.14 40.78 -19.73
C SER A 13 -18.68 39.49 -19.09
N LYS A 14 -19.67 39.59 -18.19
CA LYS A 14 -20.30 38.41 -17.58
C LYS A 14 -21.10 37.58 -18.60
N LYS A 15 -21.78 38.24 -19.55
CA LYS A 15 -22.49 37.57 -20.65
C LYS A 15 -21.50 36.87 -21.60
N ALA A 16 -20.39 37.53 -21.95
CA ALA A 16 -19.32 36.94 -22.75
C ALA A 16 -18.69 35.72 -22.07
N ALA A 17 -18.40 35.80 -20.76
CA ALA A 17 -17.88 34.68 -19.97
C ALA A 17 -18.87 33.50 -19.91
N GLY A 18 -20.18 33.79 -19.81
CA GLY A 18 -21.23 32.76 -19.84
C GLY A 18 -21.32 32.04 -21.19
N GLN A 19 -21.19 32.77 -22.29
CA GLN A 19 -21.17 32.18 -23.64
C GLN A 19 -19.87 31.40 -23.89
N ALA A 20 -18.73 31.89 -23.41
CA ALA A 20 -17.45 31.17 -23.47
C ALA A 20 -17.53 29.82 -22.74
N ARG A 21 -18.08 29.79 -21.52
CA ARG A 21 -18.29 28.53 -20.77
C ARG A 21 -19.24 27.55 -21.47
N LYS A 22 -20.28 28.06 -22.14
CA LYS A 22 -21.18 27.21 -22.95
C LYS A 22 -20.49 26.67 -24.19
N ALA A 23 -19.64 27.47 -24.84
CA ALA A 23 -18.85 27.05 -25.98
C ALA A 23 -17.79 26.00 -25.58
N GLU A 24 -17.09 26.19 -24.46
CA GLU A 24 -16.15 25.22 -23.90
C GLU A 24 -16.84 23.90 -23.50
N ALA A 25 -18.03 23.97 -22.90
CA ALA A 25 -18.80 22.77 -22.56
C ALA A 25 -19.36 22.05 -23.80
N ALA A 26 -19.66 22.77 -24.88
CA ALA A 26 -20.05 22.17 -26.16
C ALA A 26 -18.84 21.54 -26.85
N ALA A 27 -17.69 22.24 -26.86
CA ALA A 27 -16.44 21.76 -27.42
C ALA A 27 -15.92 20.51 -26.68
N SER A 28 -16.00 20.46 -25.36
CA SER A 28 -15.59 19.28 -24.57
C SER A 28 -16.50 18.07 -24.83
N LYS A 29 -17.82 18.29 -24.97
CA LYS A 29 -18.75 17.22 -25.37
C LYS A 29 -18.49 16.74 -26.79
N GLN A 30 -18.13 17.64 -27.71
CA GLN A 30 -17.81 17.28 -29.08
C GLN A 30 -16.47 16.53 -29.14
N ALA A 31 -15.45 16.96 -28.39
CA ALA A 31 -14.17 16.26 -28.25
C ALA A 31 -14.33 14.87 -27.63
N ALA A 32 -15.21 14.71 -26.63
CA ALA A 32 -15.50 13.38 -26.07
C ALA A 32 -16.17 12.46 -27.09
N LYS A 33 -17.09 12.99 -27.91
CA LYS A 33 -17.72 12.22 -28.99
C LYS A 33 -16.74 11.85 -30.10
N THR A 34 -15.84 12.75 -30.50
CA THR A 34 -14.81 12.44 -31.50
C THR A 34 -13.83 11.41 -30.96
N GLN A 35 -13.38 11.52 -29.71
CA GLN A 35 -12.54 10.50 -29.07
C GLN A 35 -13.24 9.13 -29.02
N GLN A 36 -14.54 9.08 -28.72
CA GLN A 36 -15.30 7.83 -28.74
C GLN A 36 -15.42 7.24 -30.15
N ALA A 37 -15.64 8.08 -31.16
CA ALA A 37 -15.69 7.65 -32.56
C ALA A 37 -14.33 7.15 -33.05
N GLU A 38 -13.25 7.87 -32.76
CA GLU A 38 -11.87 7.47 -33.08
C GLU A 38 -11.48 6.18 -32.37
N ALA A 39 -11.86 6.00 -31.10
CA ALA A 39 -11.63 4.77 -30.36
C ALA A 39 -12.40 3.58 -30.98
N ALA A 40 -13.68 3.79 -31.34
CA ALA A 40 -14.49 2.77 -32.00
C ALA A 40 -13.93 2.40 -33.39
N GLU A 41 -13.53 3.39 -34.19
CA GLU A 41 -12.90 3.20 -35.49
C GLU A 41 -11.56 2.48 -35.34
N SER A 42 -10.71 2.86 -34.37
CA SER A 42 -9.45 2.16 -34.11
C SER A 42 -9.65 0.69 -33.71
N ALA A 43 -10.69 0.39 -32.93
CA ALA A 43 -11.04 -0.99 -32.56
C ALA A 43 -11.57 -1.78 -33.76
N GLU A 44 -12.27 -1.13 -34.69
CA GLU A 44 -12.73 -1.74 -35.93
C GLU A 44 -11.58 -2.00 -36.91
N TRP A 45 -10.67 -1.04 -37.10
CA TRP A 45 -9.44 -1.22 -37.89
C TRP A 45 -8.49 -2.27 -37.29
N SER A 46 -8.53 -2.47 -35.97
CA SER A 46 -7.75 -3.52 -35.31
C SER A 46 -8.32 -4.93 -35.58
N LYS A 47 -9.61 -5.09 -35.91
CA LYS A 47 -10.26 -6.36 -36.25
C LYS A 47 -9.88 -6.80 -37.67
N GLY A 48 -8.68 -7.33 -37.82
CA GLY A 48 -8.13 -7.78 -39.10
C GLY A 48 -6.61 -7.70 -39.14
N SER A 49 -6.03 -6.88 -38.26
CA SER A 49 -4.59 -6.92 -37.99
C SER A 49 -4.21 -8.29 -37.41
N LYS A 50 -3.16 -8.91 -37.97
CA LYS A 50 -2.60 -10.16 -37.45
C LYS A 50 -2.13 -9.92 -36.01
N SER A 51 -2.48 -10.81 -35.10
CA SER A 51 -2.16 -10.66 -33.67
C SER A 51 -0.64 -10.56 -33.46
N ASN A 52 -0.16 -9.35 -33.14
CA ASN A 52 1.23 -9.09 -32.76
C ASN A 52 1.47 -9.26 -31.25
N ALA A 53 0.44 -9.66 -30.50
CA ALA A 53 0.43 -9.78 -29.04
C ALA A 53 1.60 -10.61 -28.48
N LYS A 54 2.03 -11.65 -29.19
CA LYS A 54 3.19 -12.47 -28.76
C LYS A 54 4.52 -11.75 -28.96
N ALA A 55 4.67 -10.95 -30.01
CA ALA A 55 5.87 -10.16 -30.25
C ALA A 55 5.92 -8.93 -29.33
N GLU A 56 4.78 -8.28 -29.07
CA GLU A 56 4.69 -7.15 -28.14
C GLU A 56 4.91 -7.58 -26.69
N ALA A 57 4.38 -8.74 -26.27
CA ALA A 57 4.66 -9.28 -24.94
C ALA A 57 6.15 -9.68 -24.77
N ALA A 58 6.80 -10.14 -25.83
CA ALA A 58 8.23 -10.43 -25.82
C ALA A 58 9.08 -9.15 -25.79
N ALA A 59 8.70 -8.13 -26.57
CA ALA A 59 9.36 -6.82 -26.60
C ALA A 59 9.21 -6.07 -25.27
N ALA A 60 8.02 -6.11 -24.64
CA ALA A 60 7.79 -5.51 -23.33
C ALA A 60 8.63 -6.16 -22.23
N LYS A 61 8.68 -7.50 -22.20
CA LYS A 61 9.54 -8.24 -21.25
C LYS A 61 11.03 -7.96 -21.47
N ALA A 62 11.46 -7.82 -22.73
CA ALA A 62 12.84 -7.47 -23.04
C ALA A 62 13.18 -6.03 -22.62
N ALA A 63 12.26 -5.07 -22.85
CA ALA A 63 12.42 -3.68 -22.44
C ALA A 63 12.46 -3.54 -20.90
N ASP A 64 11.58 -4.25 -20.17
CA ASP A 64 11.59 -4.26 -18.71
C ASP A 64 12.85 -4.90 -18.14
N ALA A 65 13.33 -6.00 -18.74
CA ALA A 65 14.58 -6.63 -18.35
C ALA A 65 15.79 -5.71 -18.62
N ALA A 66 15.78 -4.99 -19.75
CA ALA A 66 16.81 -4.02 -20.08
C ALA A 66 16.80 -2.84 -19.09
N ARG A 67 15.62 -2.33 -18.72
CA ARG A 67 15.48 -1.24 -17.73
C ARG A 67 15.99 -1.67 -16.36
N LYS A 68 15.55 -2.84 -15.87
CA LYS A 68 16.02 -3.39 -14.59
C LYS A 68 17.53 -3.67 -14.59
N LYS A 69 18.08 -4.11 -15.72
CA LYS A 69 19.53 -4.33 -15.87
C LYS A 69 20.30 -3.02 -15.87
N ALA A 70 19.79 -1.97 -16.52
CA ALA A 70 20.39 -0.65 -16.51
C ALA A 70 20.36 0.00 -15.11
N GLU A 71 19.22 -0.08 -14.42
CA GLU A 71 19.07 0.40 -13.03
C GLU A 71 20.03 -0.32 -12.08
N LYS A 72 20.14 -1.65 -12.19
CA LYS A 72 21.08 -2.44 -11.36
C LYS A 72 22.55 -2.14 -11.68
N ALA A 73 22.87 -1.91 -12.95
CA ALA A 73 24.24 -1.56 -13.36
C ALA A 73 24.62 -0.15 -12.89
N ALA A 74 23.68 0.80 -12.91
CA ALA A 74 23.89 2.14 -12.36
C ALA A 74 24.13 2.10 -10.85
N LEU A 75 23.32 1.36 -10.09
CA LEU A 75 23.53 1.16 -8.65
C LEU A 75 24.87 0.47 -8.36
N ALA A 76 25.26 -0.56 -9.12
CA ALA A 76 26.56 -1.20 -8.93
C ALA A 76 27.74 -0.27 -9.21
N ALA A 77 27.62 0.64 -10.19
CA ALA A 77 28.63 1.64 -10.50
C ALA A 77 28.71 2.73 -9.42
N GLU A 78 27.57 3.14 -8.84
CA GLU A 78 27.53 4.06 -7.69
C GLU A 78 28.15 3.44 -6.44
N GLU A 79 27.87 2.15 -6.17
CA GLU A 79 28.51 1.40 -5.09
C GLU A 79 30.03 1.28 -5.32
N GLU A 80 30.49 0.96 -6.53
CA GLU A 80 31.92 0.85 -6.85
C GLU A 80 32.65 2.21 -6.82
N ALA A 81 31.98 3.30 -7.17
CA ALA A 81 32.51 4.66 -7.05
C ALA A 81 32.56 5.16 -5.59
N SER A 82 31.67 4.66 -4.72
CA SER A 82 31.64 5.00 -3.29
C SER A 82 32.68 4.24 -2.46
N LEU A 83 33.25 3.16 -3.00
CA LEU A 83 34.34 2.44 -2.36
C LEU A 83 35.62 3.29 -2.41
N PRO A 84 36.23 3.62 -1.27
CA PRO A 84 37.42 4.46 -1.23
C PRO A 84 38.58 3.74 -1.94
N SER A 85 38.98 4.27 -3.10
CA SER A 85 40.14 3.82 -3.85
C SER A 85 41.42 4.07 -3.04
N LYS A 86 41.80 3.07 -2.24
CA LYS A 86 43.04 3.10 -1.49
C LYS A 86 44.19 2.91 -2.48
N LYS A 87 45.06 3.93 -2.55
CA LYS A 87 46.30 3.96 -3.36
C LYS A 87 47.11 2.66 -3.23
N PRO A 88 47.79 2.18 -4.30
CA PRO A 88 48.53 0.94 -4.27
C PRO A 88 49.79 1.07 -3.41
N GLY A 89 49.74 0.52 -2.20
CA GLY A 89 50.86 0.37 -1.28
C GLY A 89 51.38 -1.06 -1.29
N ASN A 90 52.59 -1.21 -1.83
CA ASN A 90 53.52 -2.34 -1.81
C ASN A 90 53.19 -3.60 -0.98
N ALA A 91 53.16 -4.73 -1.70
CA ALA A 91 53.38 -6.13 -1.31
C ALA A 91 53.57 -6.50 0.18
N LYS A 92 52.72 -7.43 0.67
CA LYS A 92 53.15 -8.73 1.24
C LYS A 92 52.09 -9.81 0.99
N LYS A 93 52.54 -10.97 0.52
CA LYS A 93 51.75 -12.20 0.32
C LYS A 93 51.32 -12.77 1.68
N ALA A 94 50.05 -13.15 1.84
CA ALA A 94 49.60 -14.13 2.82
C ALA A 94 48.27 -14.79 2.37
N GLU A 95 48.39 -16.08 2.09
CA GLU A 95 47.43 -17.20 2.07
C GLU A 95 45.96 -17.04 1.67
N LYS A 96 45.63 -17.83 0.64
CA LYS A 96 44.30 -18.23 0.18
C LYS A 96 43.57 -19.03 1.27
N LYS A 97 42.55 -18.42 1.90
CA LYS A 97 41.46 -19.16 2.57
C LYS A 97 40.21 -19.10 1.69
N VAL A 98 39.91 -20.20 1.03
CA VAL A 98 38.58 -20.45 0.44
C VAL A 98 37.73 -21.10 1.52
N ARG A 99 36.75 -20.38 2.06
CA ARG A 99 35.50 -20.99 2.58
C ARG A 99 34.41 -19.95 2.81
N GLY A 100 33.30 -20.13 2.10
CA GLY A 100 31.97 -19.91 2.66
C GLY A 100 31.37 -18.52 2.48
N GLY A 101 30.49 -18.42 1.48
CA GLY A 101 29.14 -17.87 1.60
C GLY A 101 28.86 -16.75 2.59
N VAL A 102 28.50 -15.61 2.03
CA VAL A 102 27.36 -14.75 2.43
C VAL A 102 26.58 -15.27 3.65
N GLY A 103 26.58 -14.49 4.74
CA GLY A 103 25.57 -14.60 5.79
C GLY A 103 26.15 -14.65 7.21
N GLY A 104 26.37 -13.48 7.82
CA GLY A 104 26.79 -13.44 9.23
C GLY A 104 26.86 -12.07 9.91
N GLY A 105 26.52 -10.98 9.21
CA GLY A 105 26.57 -9.63 9.82
C GLY A 105 25.21 -9.03 10.19
N GLY A 106 24.10 -9.61 9.72
CA GLY A 106 22.77 -9.01 9.89
C GLY A 106 21.95 -9.56 11.05
N ILE A 107 22.17 -10.84 11.41
CA ILE A 107 21.37 -11.52 12.44
C ILE A 107 21.92 -11.28 13.84
N ASP A 108 23.24 -11.35 14.05
CA ASP A 108 23.83 -11.05 15.37
C ASP A 108 23.79 -9.56 15.73
N ALA A 109 23.89 -8.66 14.74
CA ALA A 109 23.74 -7.22 14.99
C ALA A 109 22.28 -6.83 15.28
N ALA A 110 21.30 -7.52 14.66
CA ALA A 110 19.89 -7.37 14.99
C ALA A 110 19.56 -7.95 16.38
N LEU A 111 20.22 -9.04 16.78
CA LEU A 111 20.06 -9.64 18.11
C LEU A 111 20.76 -8.80 19.20
N ALA A 112 21.89 -8.15 18.88
CA ALA A 112 22.57 -7.25 19.79
C ALA A 112 21.77 -5.96 20.08
N GLY A 113 20.95 -5.49 19.13
CA GLY A 113 19.98 -4.42 19.35
C GLY A 113 18.81 -4.80 20.26
N VAL A 114 18.61 -6.10 20.51
CA VAL A 114 17.61 -6.67 21.43
C VAL A 114 18.13 -6.84 22.86
N ASN A 115 19.45 -6.73 23.09
CA ASN A 115 20.07 -6.93 24.41
C ASN A 115 20.06 -5.68 25.32
N GLY A 116 19.33 -4.63 24.94
CA GLY A 116 18.92 -3.58 25.87
C GLY A 116 17.80 -4.11 26.78
N ALA A 117 18.17 -4.99 27.72
CA ALA A 117 17.33 -5.60 28.75
C ALA A 117 15.81 -5.55 28.45
N PRO A 118 15.25 -6.51 27.68
CA PRO A 118 13.81 -6.68 27.72
C PRO A 118 13.49 -7.04 29.17
N SER A 119 12.72 -6.19 29.86
CA SER A 119 11.91 -6.64 30.99
C SER A 119 11.41 -8.03 30.64
N ALA A 120 11.72 -9.07 31.42
CA ALA A 120 11.53 -10.46 31.03
C ALA A 120 10.06 -10.74 30.67
N LEU A 121 9.67 -10.46 29.42
CA LEU A 121 8.36 -10.72 28.88
C LEU A 121 8.34 -12.21 28.61
N ASN A 122 7.61 -12.95 29.43
CA ASN A 122 7.48 -14.39 29.30
C ASN A 122 6.48 -14.66 28.17
N ALA A 123 6.94 -14.56 26.92
CA ALA A 123 6.15 -14.84 25.73
C ALA A 123 6.18 -16.34 25.40
N SER A 124 5.58 -17.18 26.27
CA SER A 124 5.37 -18.59 25.95
C SER A 124 4.12 -18.74 25.07
N GLY A 125 4.29 -19.29 23.85
CA GLY A 125 3.22 -19.48 22.88
C GLY A 125 3.19 -18.43 21.75
N ILE A 126 2.53 -18.78 20.64
CA ILE A 126 2.53 -17.97 19.41
C ILE A 126 1.84 -16.63 19.64
N ASP A 127 0.66 -16.63 20.29
CA ASP A 127 -0.11 -15.40 20.52
C ASP A 127 0.64 -14.42 21.43
N ASN A 128 1.27 -14.92 22.49
CA ASN A 128 2.07 -14.09 23.40
C ASN A 128 3.36 -13.56 22.72
N ALA A 129 3.97 -14.33 21.81
CA ALA A 129 5.10 -13.85 21.02
C ALA A 129 4.69 -12.76 20.02
N LEU A 130 3.49 -12.87 19.43
CA LEU A 130 2.93 -11.83 18.56
C LEU A 130 2.62 -10.55 19.35
N ASP A 131 2.06 -10.66 20.55
CA ASP A 131 1.84 -9.49 21.42
C ASP A 131 3.15 -8.82 21.86
N ALA A 132 4.17 -9.62 22.21
CA ALA A 132 5.48 -9.10 22.56
C ALA A 132 6.11 -8.38 21.37
N LEU A 133 5.96 -8.93 20.15
CA LEU A 133 6.40 -8.28 18.93
C LEU A 133 5.65 -6.97 18.70
N ASP A 134 4.32 -6.94 18.86
CA ASP A 134 3.49 -5.75 18.69
C ASP A 134 3.82 -4.64 19.70
N LEU A 135 4.24 -5.00 20.92
CA LEU A 135 4.76 -4.03 21.91
C LEU A 135 6.12 -3.44 21.51
N THR A 136 6.97 -4.23 20.85
CA THR A 136 8.31 -3.79 20.39
C THR A 136 8.28 -3.08 19.04
N ALA A 137 7.33 -3.46 18.17
CA ALA A 137 7.08 -2.80 16.92
C ALA A 137 6.42 -1.45 17.21
N ASN A 138 7.11 -0.35 16.90
CA ASN A 138 6.55 1.00 16.97
C ASN A 138 5.50 1.23 15.85
N SER A 139 4.56 0.31 15.68
CA SER A 139 3.46 0.41 14.72
C SER A 139 2.53 1.51 15.21
N GLN A 140 2.59 2.66 14.54
CA GLN A 140 1.68 3.79 14.75
C GLN A 140 0.30 3.50 14.16
N ASP A 141 -0.30 2.37 14.51
CA ASP A 141 -1.65 2.07 14.05
C ASP A 141 -2.61 3.11 14.62
N LYS A 142 -3.24 3.81 13.68
CA LYS A 142 -4.22 4.85 13.99
C LYS A 142 -5.48 4.13 14.45
N VAL A 143 -5.77 4.23 15.75
CA VAL A 143 -7.03 3.75 16.32
C VAL A 143 -8.17 4.36 15.52
N ASP A 144 -9.00 3.50 14.93
CA ASP A 144 -10.08 3.92 14.06
C ASP A 144 -11.24 4.47 14.90
N ARG A 145 -11.81 5.58 14.43
CA ARG A 145 -13.00 6.22 15.02
C ARG A 145 -14.29 5.84 14.28
N HIS A 146 -14.17 5.24 13.09
CA HIS A 146 -15.31 4.92 12.23
C HIS A 146 -15.26 3.48 11.71
N PRO A 147 -15.40 2.47 12.60
CA PRO A 147 -15.41 1.06 12.21
C PRO A 147 -16.52 0.76 11.18
N GLU A 148 -17.68 1.43 11.27
CA GLU A 148 -18.79 1.30 10.31
C GLU A 148 -18.39 1.59 8.85
N ARG A 149 -17.51 2.57 8.64
CA ARG A 149 -17.06 2.95 7.29
C ARG A 149 -16.08 1.94 6.71
N ARG A 150 -15.26 1.31 7.56
CA ARG A 150 -14.28 0.30 7.14
C ARG A 150 -14.89 -1.08 7.00
N PHE A 151 -15.97 -1.37 7.75
CA PHE A 151 -16.64 -2.67 7.71
C PHE A 151 -16.97 -3.12 6.29
N LYS A 152 -17.54 -2.24 5.46
CA LYS A 152 -17.90 -2.59 4.07
C LYS A 152 -16.68 -2.94 3.21
N ALA A 153 -15.57 -2.22 3.38
CA ALA A 153 -14.35 -2.46 2.63
C ALA A 153 -13.65 -3.75 3.09
N ALA A 154 -13.51 -3.93 4.41
CA ALA A 154 -12.94 -5.13 5.01
C ALA A 154 -13.77 -6.39 4.68
N TYR A 155 -15.10 -6.28 4.74
CA TYR A 155 -16.01 -7.35 4.35
C TYR A 155 -15.86 -7.71 2.87
N ALA A 156 -15.76 -6.73 1.97
CA ALA A 156 -15.57 -7.01 0.54
C ALA A 156 -14.23 -7.72 0.28
N GLN A 157 -13.14 -7.29 0.93
CA GLN A 157 -11.84 -7.95 0.81
C GLN A 157 -11.86 -9.40 1.33
N TYR A 158 -12.54 -9.63 2.46
CA TYR A 158 -12.70 -10.97 3.02
C TYR A 158 -13.62 -11.85 2.15
N GLU A 159 -14.72 -11.28 1.64
CA GLU A 159 -15.65 -11.97 0.74
C GLU A 159 -14.94 -12.43 -0.52
N GLU A 160 -14.17 -11.57 -1.20
CA GLU A 160 -13.46 -11.93 -2.43
C GLU A 160 -12.43 -13.05 -2.20
N ARG A 161 -11.63 -12.95 -1.13
CA ARG A 161 -10.64 -13.99 -0.77
C ARG A 161 -11.33 -15.33 -0.47
N ARG A 162 -12.33 -15.30 0.40
CA ARG A 162 -12.99 -16.51 0.89
C ARG A 162 -13.91 -17.14 -0.15
N LEU A 163 -14.51 -16.33 -1.03
CA LEU A 163 -15.36 -16.82 -2.11
C LEU A 163 -14.55 -17.51 -3.22
N GLU A 164 -13.30 -17.13 -3.44
CA GLU A 164 -12.40 -17.87 -4.35
C GLU A 164 -11.94 -19.20 -3.71
N GLU A 165 -11.65 -19.23 -2.40
CA GLU A 165 -11.34 -20.48 -1.67
C GLU A 165 -12.55 -21.44 -1.65
N MET A 166 -13.76 -20.93 -1.40
CA MET A 166 -15.03 -21.69 -1.35
C MET A 166 -15.62 -21.96 -2.75
N LYS A 167 -14.88 -21.68 -3.84
CA LYS A 167 -15.33 -21.95 -5.22
C LYS A 167 -15.11 -23.40 -5.62
N ASP A 168 -14.07 -24.01 -5.07
CA ASP A 168 -13.73 -25.41 -5.31
C ASP A 168 -14.60 -26.36 -4.49
N GLU A 169 -15.21 -25.85 -3.40
CA GLU A 169 -16.20 -26.58 -2.60
C GLU A 169 -17.53 -26.72 -3.35
N LYS A 170 -17.66 -27.85 -4.04
CA LYS A 170 -18.80 -28.17 -4.91
C LYS A 170 -20.05 -28.50 -4.07
N GLY A 171 -21.09 -27.66 -4.16
CA GLY A 171 -22.44 -28.03 -3.67
C GLY A 171 -23.29 -26.89 -3.10
N LEU A 172 -22.68 -25.76 -2.72
CA LEU A 172 -23.39 -24.67 -2.04
C LEU A 172 -23.72 -23.50 -2.97
N ARG A 173 -24.98 -23.03 -2.94
CA ARG A 173 -25.42 -21.87 -3.75
C ARG A 173 -24.59 -20.64 -3.35
N ARG A 174 -24.28 -19.75 -4.30
CA ARG A 174 -23.49 -18.53 -4.04
C ARG A 174 -24.00 -17.73 -2.83
N GLN A 175 -25.32 -17.59 -2.68
CA GLN A 175 -25.91 -16.90 -1.54
C GLN A 175 -25.59 -17.57 -0.19
N GLN A 176 -25.68 -18.91 -0.12
CA GLN A 176 -25.38 -19.67 1.09
C GLN A 176 -23.91 -19.54 1.48
N ARG A 177 -23.00 -19.49 0.48
CA ARG A 177 -21.57 -19.22 0.72
C ARG A 177 -21.36 -17.83 1.29
N ILE A 178 -22.01 -16.82 0.72
CA ILE A 178 -21.93 -15.44 1.25
C ILE A 178 -22.45 -15.38 2.70
N ASP A 179 -23.55 -16.05 3.01
CA ASP A 179 -24.11 -16.06 4.37
C ASP A 179 -23.18 -16.77 5.37
N GLN A 180 -22.46 -17.82 4.95
CA GLN A 180 -21.42 -18.48 5.76
C GLN A 180 -20.20 -17.57 5.96
N ILE A 181 -19.69 -16.99 4.87
CA ILE A 181 -18.56 -16.04 4.87
C ILE A 181 -18.87 -14.87 5.79
N ARG A 182 -20.10 -14.35 5.80
CA ARG A 182 -20.51 -13.27 6.69
C ARG A 182 -20.47 -13.68 8.16
N LYS A 183 -20.94 -14.88 8.50
CA LYS A 183 -20.87 -15.41 9.88
C LYS A 183 -19.44 -15.64 10.35
N GLU A 184 -18.56 -16.08 9.43
CA GLU A 184 -17.13 -16.19 9.70
C GLU A 184 -16.52 -14.81 9.93
N PHE A 185 -16.83 -13.84 9.07
CA PHE A 185 -16.31 -12.48 9.15
C PHE A 185 -16.73 -11.77 10.45
N GLU A 186 -17.95 -11.98 10.93
CA GLU A 186 -18.42 -11.41 12.20
C GLU A 186 -17.50 -11.78 13.38
N LYS A 187 -16.88 -12.98 13.35
CA LYS A 187 -15.95 -13.46 14.39
C LYS A 187 -14.47 -13.26 14.03
N HIS A 188 -14.17 -12.86 12.80
CA HIS A 188 -12.81 -12.79 12.30
C HIS A 188 -12.06 -11.57 12.89
N PRO A 189 -10.75 -11.65 13.17
CA PRO A 189 -9.95 -10.51 13.63
C PRO A 189 -9.86 -9.35 12.61
N ASP A 190 -10.03 -9.65 11.32
CA ASP A 190 -10.07 -8.63 10.24
C ASP A 190 -11.32 -7.74 10.30
N ASN A 191 -12.33 -8.09 11.10
CA ASN A 191 -13.50 -7.24 11.29
C ASN A 191 -13.14 -6.02 12.14
N PRO A 192 -13.27 -4.79 11.61
CA PRO A 192 -12.94 -3.56 12.35
C PRO A 192 -13.73 -3.37 13.66
N PHE A 193 -14.85 -4.06 13.84
CA PHE A 193 -15.60 -4.04 15.09
C PHE A 193 -14.98 -4.91 16.21
N ASN A 194 -14.22 -5.94 15.85
CA ASN A 194 -13.53 -6.81 16.82
C ASN A 194 -12.18 -6.22 17.25
N GLN A 195 -11.74 -5.14 16.61
CA GLN A 195 -10.53 -4.41 16.94
C GLN A 195 -10.82 -3.26 17.91
N VAL A 196 -9.79 -2.77 18.60
CA VAL A 196 -9.91 -1.63 19.50
C VAL A 196 -10.29 -0.38 18.69
N ASN A 197 -11.47 0.13 18.97
CA ASN A 197 -12.08 1.28 18.33
C ASN A 197 -12.35 2.37 19.37
N ALA A 198 -12.27 3.62 18.93
CA ALA A 198 -12.54 4.78 19.77
C ALA A 198 -13.85 5.44 19.38
N SER A 199 -14.55 6.04 20.36
CA SER A 199 -15.74 6.83 20.07
C SER A 199 -15.36 8.09 19.28
N TYR A 200 -16.31 8.57 18.47
CA TYR A 200 -16.12 9.69 17.56
C TYR A 200 -15.72 10.99 18.28
N ASP A 201 -16.27 11.23 19.46
CA ASP A 201 -16.08 12.45 20.26
C ASP A 201 -14.82 12.42 21.16
N THR A 202 -13.94 11.41 21.01
CA THR A 202 -12.71 11.30 21.84
C THR A 202 -11.69 12.38 21.50
N THR A 203 -11.08 12.96 22.55
CA THR A 203 -9.95 13.87 22.37
C THR A 203 -8.67 13.10 22.01
N LYS A 204 -7.64 13.82 21.55
CA LYS A 204 -6.35 13.21 21.23
C LYS A 204 -5.69 12.57 22.47
N GLU A 205 -5.92 13.14 23.65
CA GLU A 205 -5.44 12.64 24.93
C GLU A 205 -6.16 11.35 25.32
N ASP A 206 -7.49 11.29 25.15
CA ASP A 206 -8.26 10.07 25.40
C ASP A 206 -7.85 8.92 24.47
N LEU A 207 -7.53 9.22 23.21
CA LEU A 207 -7.01 8.22 22.26
C LEU A 207 -5.63 7.69 22.67
N ALA A 208 -4.77 8.56 23.22
CA ALA A 208 -3.48 8.14 23.74
C ALA A 208 -3.67 7.28 25.01
N ALA A 209 -4.56 7.68 25.92
CA ALA A 209 -4.89 6.92 27.11
C ALA A 209 -5.50 5.54 26.78
N LEU A 210 -6.38 5.44 25.77
CA LEU A 210 -6.90 4.17 25.30
C LEU A 210 -5.78 3.26 24.77
N LYS A 211 -4.87 3.80 23.95
CA LYS A 211 -3.69 3.06 23.46
C LYS A 211 -2.79 2.59 24.59
N GLU A 212 -2.50 3.45 25.56
CA GLU A 212 -1.70 3.12 26.73
C GLU A 212 -2.39 2.06 27.58
N SER A 213 -3.71 2.15 27.77
CA SER A 213 -4.46 1.14 28.53
C SER A 213 -4.41 -0.25 27.87
N GLU A 214 -4.48 -0.32 26.54
CA GLU A 214 -4.36 -1.58 25.79
C GLU A 214 -2.92 -2.11 25.82
N ARG A 215 -1.93 -1.21 25.70
CA ARG A 215 -0.52 -1.56 25.86
C ARG A 215 -0.25 -2.15 27.25
N LEU A 216 -0.75 -1.51 28.31
CA LEU A 216 -0.64 -1.99 29.69
C LEU A 216 -1.34 -3.33 29.90
N LYS A 217 -2.50 -3.56 29.27
CA LYS A 217 -3.18 -4.87 29.31
C LYS A 217 -2.31 -5.97 28.67
N LYS A 218 -1.71 -5.69 27.50
CA LYS A 218 -0.77 -6.61 26.83
C LYS A 218 0.48 -6.85 27.67
N GLU A 219 1.09 -5.81 28.20
CA GLU A 219 2.25 -5.90 29.10
C GLU A 219 1.93 -6.72 30.37
N LYS A 220 0.75 -6.51 30.97
CA LYS A 220 0.31 -7.29 32.13
C LYS A 220 0.10 -8.77 31.79
N ARG A 221 -0.43 -9.09 30.61
CA ARG A 221 -0.59 -10.47 30.14
C ARG A 221 0.75 -11.17 29.97
N LEU A 222 1.76 -10.47 29.46
CA LEU A 222 3.11 -11.00 29.21
C LEU A 222 4.04 -10.96 30.42
N GLY A 223 3.77 -10.06 31.37
CA GLY A 223 4.52 -9.89 32.61
C GLY A 223 4.02 -10.77 33.75
N SER A 224 2.81 -11.31 33.66
CA SER A 224 2.35 -12.35 34.58
C SER A 224 2.99 -13.68 34.19
N PRO A 225 3.81 -14.31 35.04
CA PRO A 225 4.25 -15.68 34.78
C PRO A 225 3.01 -16.58 34.73
N GLN A 226 2.81 -17.24 33.59
CA GLN A 226 1.85 -18.34 33.41
C GLN A 226 2.40 -19.64 34.00
#